data_AF-A0A379AGH6-F1
#
_entry.id   AF-A0A379AGH6-F1
#
_cell.length_a   1.000
_cell.length_b   1.000
_cell.length_c   1.000
_cell.angle_alpha   90.00
_cell.angle_beta   90.00
_cell.angle_gamma   90.00
#
_symmetry.space_group_name_H-M   'P 1'
#
loop_
_entity.id
_entity.type
_entity.pdbx_description
1 polymer ?
#
loop_
_entity_poly.entity_id
_entity_poly.type
_entity_poly.pdbx_seq_one_letter_code
_entity_poly.pdbx_strand_id
1 'polypeptide(L)'
;MDVIEGKALQVSDAIISCQLDGKGGMIPIAEDEVIQCEQPCWLHLNYTHRKSAEWLQSTTQIPDAVRDALAGDSMRPRVSRLGDGFMIVLRSVNHNSDARRDQLVVMRVFINDKLIVSTRRRKVSAVDEVLTDLQNGNGPIDCGSWLVDICDA
;
A
#
# COMPACT_ATOMS: atom_id res chain seq x y z
N MET A 1 16.76 -0.72 10.36
CA MET A 1 16.21 -1.74 11.28
C MET A 1 15.61 -2.83 10.42
N ASP A 2 15.85 -4.09 10.77
CA ASP A 2 15.42 -5.27 9.99
C ASP A 2 14.11 -5.89 10.49
N VAL A 3 13.40 -5.17 11.35
CA VAL A 3 12.22 -5.67 12.05
C VAL A 3 11.15 -4.59 12.05
N ILE A 4 9.90 -5.00 11.81
CA ILE A 4 8.70 -4.19 12.01
C ILE A 4 7.88 -4.81 13.14
N GLU A 5 7.55 -4.02 14.16
CA GLU A 5 6.61 -4.44 15.18
C GLU A 5 5.20 -4.46 14.58
N GLY A 6 4.45 -5.54 14.74
CA GLY A 6 3.10 -5.71 14.18
C GLY A 6 2.16 -4.58 14.59
N LYS A 7 2.24 -4.12 15.85
CA LYS A 7 1.53 -2.93 16.36
C LYS A 7 1.76 -1.65 15.52
N ALA A 8 2.92 -1.52 14.89
CA ALA A 8 3.23 -0.37 14.04
C ALA A 8 2.44 -0.37 12.73
N LEU A 9 1.84 -1.51 12.34
CA LEU A 9 0.99 -1.66 11.16
C LEU A 9 -0.50 -1.89 11.52
N GLN A 10 -0.85 -1.84 12.81
CA GLN A 10 -2.23 -1.91 13.28
C GLN A 10 -2.91 -0.54 13.19
N VAL A 11 -3.43 -0.22 12.01
CA VAL A 11 -4.27 0.96 11.80
C VAL A 11 -5.73 0.51 11.78
N SER A 12 -6.53 0.92 12.76
CA SER A 12 -7.89 0.39 12.95
C SER A 12 -8.86 0.65 11.79
N ASP A 13 -8.57 1.63 10.92
CA ASP A 13 -9.34 1.92 9.71
C ASP A 13 -8.57 1.60 8.41
N ALA A 14 -7.50 0.81 8.50
CA ALA A 14 -6.82 0.26 7.33
C ALA A 14 -7.80 -0.57 6.51
N ILE A 15 -7.64 -0.50 5.19
CA ILE A 15 -8.41 -1.33 4.26
C ILE A 15 -7.75 -2.70 4.17
N ILE A 16 -6.41 -2.74 4.13
CA ILE A 16 -5.60 -3.97 4.07
C ILE A 16 -4.40 -3.77 4.99
N SER A 17 -4.11 -4.78 5.80
CA SER A 17 -2.87 -4.90 6.57
C SER A 17 -2.49 -6.39 6.62
N CYS A 18 -1.43 -6.76 5.89
CA CYS A 18 -0.97 -8.15 5.82
C CYS A 18 0.52 -8.22 5.49
N GLN A 19 1.11 -9.40 5.68
CA GLN A 19 2.39 -9.78 5.11
C GLN A 19 2.16 -10.67 3.89
N LEU A 20 2.96 -10.51 2.84
CA LEU A 20 2.98 -11.49 1.75
C LEU A 20 3.64 -12.78 2.26
N ASP A 21 3.14 -13.95 1.86
CA ASP A 21 3.68 -15.24 2.34
C ASP A 21 4.86 -15.79 1.51
N GLY A 22 5.24 -15.08 0.44
CA GLY A 22 6.27 -15.50 -0.53
C GLY A 22 5.84 -16.62 -1.48
N LYS A 23 4.56 -17.02 -1.45
CA LYS A 23 3.98 -18.15 -2.21
C LYS A 23 2.67 -17.75 -2.92
N GLY A 24 2.32 -16.47 -2.89
CA GLY A 24 1.16 -15.89 -3.57
C GLY A 24 -0.05 -15.72 -2.65
N GLY A 25 0.11 -15.99 -1.36
CA GLY A 25 -0.88 -15.77 -0.31
C GLY A 25 -0.56 -14.58 0.59
N MET A 26 -1.41 -14.39 1.60
CA MET A 26 -1.27 -13.33 2.61
C MET A 26 -1.40 -13.88 4.03
N ILE A 27 -0.59 -13.33 4.94
CA ILE A 27 -0.60 -13.63 6.36
C ILE A 27 -1.15 -12.39 7.09
N PRO A 28 -2.22 -12.53 7.91
CA PRO A 28 -2.68 -11.43 8.77
C PRO A 28 -1.60 -11.06 9.78
N ILE A 29 -1.38 -9.76 9.98
CA ILE A 29 -0.41 -9.26 10.97
C ILE A 29 -1.12 -9.14 12.33
N ALA A 30 -0.55 -9.74 13.38
CA ALA A 30 -1.03 -9.56 14.75
C ALA A 30 -0.36 -8.34 15.44
N GLU A 31 -0.97 -7.81 16.50
CA GLU A 31 -0.43 -6.63 17.20
C GLU A 31 0.88 -6.91 17.95
N ASP A 32 0.97 -8.09 18.57
CA ASP A 32 2.11 -8.55 19.38
C ASP A 32 3.21 -9.23 18.54
N GLU A 33 3.05 -9.26 17.22
CA GLU A 33 3.98 -9.89 16.31
C GLU A 33 5.25 -9.06 16.07
N VAL A 34 6.37 -9.74 15.80
CA VAL A 34 7.65 -9.13 15.45
C VAL A 34 8.07 -9.65 14.08
N ILE A 35 7.87 -8.83 13.05
CA ILE A 35 8.02 -9.22 11.65
C ILE A 35 9.48 -9.04 11.24
N GLN A 36 10.14 -10.12 10.83
CA GLN A 36 11.57 -10.13 10.42
C GLN A 36 11.82 -9.59 9.00
N CYS A 37 10.77 -9.13 8.32
CA CYS A 37 10.81 -8.54 6.98
C CYS A 37 11.52 -9.37 5.90
N GLU A 38 11.62 -10.70 6.06
CA GLU A 38 12.06 -11.60 4.99
C GLU A 38 11.07 -11.60 3.82
N GLN A 39 9.79 -11.36 4.13
CA GLN A 39 8.72 -11.09 3.18
C GLN A 39 8.10 -9.73 3.50
N PRO A 40 7.65 -8.99 2.48
CA PRO A 40 7.21 -7.63 2.68
C PRO A 40 5.82 -7.54 3.30
N CYS A 41 5.59 -6.49 4.07
CA CYS A 41 4.27 -6.11 4.54
C CYS A 41 3.57 -5.21 3.53
N TRP A 42 2.26 -5.34 3.41
CA TRP A 42 1.40 -4.46 2.63
C TRP A 42 0.35 -3.80 3.52
N LEU A 43 0.40 -2.48 3.55
CA LEU A 43 -0.57 -1.61 4.20
C LEU A 43 -1.29 -0.77 3.13
N HIS A 44 -2.61 -0.93 3.02
CA HIS A 44 -3.44 -0.12 2.14
C HIS A 44 -4.41 0.76 2.94
N LEU A 45 -4.29 2.07 2.77
CA LEU A 45 -5.01 3.07 3.56
C LEU A 45 -5.90 3.96 2.70
N ASN A 46 -7.01 4.43 3.28
CA ASN A 46 -7.68 5.61 2.78
C ASN A 46 -7.20 6.83 3.57
N TYR A 47 -6.41 7.70 2.95
CA TYR A 47 -5.82 8.84 3.65
C TYR A 47 -6.86 9.85 4.15
N THR A 48 -8.12 9.77 3.70
CA THR A 48 -9.20 10.61 4.23
C THR A 48 -9.80 10.06 5.52
N HIS A 49 -9.48 8.82 5.91
CA HIS A 49 -9.89 8.28 7.20
C HIS A 49 -8.96 8.80 8.30
N ARG A 50 -9.55 9.05 9.48
CA ARG A 50 -8.87 9.74 10.56
C ARG A 50 -7.65 8.95 11.09
N LYS A 51 -7.78 7.64 11.31
CA LYS A 51 -6.68 6.84 11.88
C LYS A 51 -5.58 6.59 10.86
N SER A 52 -5.94 6.42 9.59
CA SER A 52 -5.01 6.41 8.47
C SER A 52 -4.20 7.71 8.37
N ALA A 53 -4.84 8.87 8.47
CA ALA A 53 -4.16 10.16 8.45
C ALA A 53 -3.24 10.36 9.68
N GLU A 54 -3.73 10.03 10.88
CA GLU A 54 -2.93 10.05 12.13
C GLU A 54 -1.69 9.15 11.99
N TRP A 55 -1.84 7.94 11.44
CA TRP A 55 -0.74 7.01 11.23
C TRP A 55 0.29 7.58 10.25
N LEU A 56 -0.15 8.05 9.07
CA LEU A 56 0.73 8.64 8.05
C LEU A 56 1.58 9.79 8.61
N GLN A 57 1.04 10.58 9.54
CA GLN A 57 1.75 11.72 10.13
C GLN A 57 2.73 11.34 11.24
N SER A 58 2.50 10.23 11.94
CA SER A 58 3.21 9.88 13.19
C SER A 58 4.11 8.65 13.08
N THR A 59 3.94 7.81 12.07
CA THR A 59 4.67 6.55 11.95
C THR A 59 6.16 6.75 11.69
N THR A 60 6.98 5.91 12.33
CA THR A 60 8.41 5.80 12.08
C THR A 60 8.75 4.79 10.99
N GLN A 61 7.75 4.08 10.45
CA GLN A 61 7.94 3.02 9.45
C GLN A 61 8.22 3.56 8.04
N ILE A 62 8.00 4.85 7.80
CA ILE A 62 8.29 5.52 6.53
C ILE A 62 9.08 6.82 6.76
N PRO A 63 9.94 7.22 5.81
CA PRO A 63 10.64 8.50 5.86
C PRO A 63 9.68 9.70 5.92
N ASP A 64 10.07 10.77 6.63
CA ASP A 64 9.25 12.00 6.75
C ASP A 64 8.87 12.57 5.38
N ALA A 65 9.80 12.57 4.42
CA ALA A 65 9.56 13.07 3.06
C ALA A 65 8.46 12.30 2.31
N VAL A 66 8.16 11.06 2.70
CA VAL A 66 7.13 10.21 2.09
C VAL A 66 5.73 10.53 2.64
N ARG A 67 5.63 11.05 3.88
CA ARG A 67 4.36 11.25 4.59
C ARG A 67 3.40 12.16 3.81
N ASP A 68 3.86 13.36 3.45
CA ASP A 68 3.07 14.33 2.68
C ASP A 68 2.75 13.80 1.28
N ALA A 69 3.72 13.08 0.68
CA ALA A 69 3.54 12.49 -0.63
C ALA A 69 2.40 11.46 -0.64
N LEU A 70 2.27 10.63 0.40
CA LEU A 70 1.17 9.66 0.58
C LEU A 70 -0.15 10.33 0.99
N ALA A 71 -0.12 11.54 1.55
CA ALA A 71 -1.29 12.25 2.08
C ALA A 71 -2.15 12.98 1.04
N GLY A 72 -1.69 13.13 -0.22
CA GLY A 72 -2.58 13.55 -1.31
C GLY A 72 -2.11 14.69 -2.23
N ASP A 73 -0.93 15.27 -2.02
CA ASP A 73 -0.58 16.58 -2.61
C ASP A 73 -0.42 16.61 -4.14
N SER A 74 -0.02 15.50 -4.75
CA SER A 74 0.17 15.41 -6.21
C SER A 74 -0.77 14.40 -6.83
N MET A 75 -1.34 14.76 -7.99
CA MET A 75 -2.02 13.82 -8.87
C MET A 75 -1.16 13.39 -10.07
N ARG A 76 0.02 13.97 -10.30
CA ARG A 76 0.82 13.67 -11.51
C ARG A 76 1.52 12.32 -11.36
N PRO A 77 1.36 11.40 -12.33
CA PRO A 77 2.11 10.15 -12.32
C PRO A 77 3.61 10.41 -12.33
N ARG A 78 4.34 9.76 -11.43
CA ARG A 78 5.79 9.87 -11.30
C ARG A 78 6.33 8.73 -10.45
N VAL A 79 7.59 8.38 -10.68
CA VAL A 79 8.41 7.59 -9.77
C VAL A 79 9.51 8.50 -9.24
N SER A 80 9.83 8.40 -7.95
CA SER A 80 10.93 9.14 -7.35
C SER A 80 11.54 8.31 -6.24
N ARG A 81 12.86 8.21 -6.23
CA ARG A 81 13.58 7.61 -5.09
C ARG A 81 13.43 8.53 -3.89
N LEU A 82 13.01 8.00 -2.75
CA LEU A 82 12.78 8.77 -1.54
C LEU A 82 13.12 7.93 -0.31
N GLY A 83 14.13 8.36 0.44
CA GLY A 83 14.70 7.55 1.52
C GLY A 83 15.35 6.27 0.99
N ASP A 84 14.98 5.15 1.60
CA ASP A 84 15.39 3.79 1.28
C ASP A 84 14.50 3.11 0.23
N GLY A 85 13.44 3.77 -0.22
CA GLY A 85 12.47 3.22 -1.16
C GLY A 85 12.15 4.13 -2.34
N PHE A 86 11.00 3.87 -2.94
CA PHE A 86 10.44 4.62 -4.05
C PHE A 86 9.06 5.13 -3.70
N MET A 87 8.82 6.41 -3.98
CA MET A 87 7.50 6.99 -4.04
C MET A 87 6.99 6.92 -5.47
N ILE A 88 5.81 6.34 -5.66
CA ILE A 88 5.15 6.12 -6.95
C ILE A 88 3.76 6.73 -6.87
N VAL A 89 3.40 7.51 -7.88
CA VAL A 89 2.04 7.99 -8.09
C VAL A 89 1.52 7.34 -9.37
N LEU A 90 0.47 6.56 -9.25
CA LEU A 90 -0.21 5.87 -10.35
C LEU A 90 -1.57 6.51 -10.60
N ARG A 91 -2.04 6.39 -11.84
CA ARG A 91 -3.42 6.71 -12.20
C ARG A 91 -4.05 5.50 -12.87
N SER A 92 -5.27 5.19 -12.47
CA SER A 92 -6.09 4.18 -13.10
C SER A 92 -7.43 4.79 -13.50
N VAL A 93 -8.11 4.13 -14.44
CA VAL A 93 -9.45 4.50 -14.89
C VAL A 93 -10.42 4.27 -13.73
N ASN A 94 -11.33 5.22 -13.51
CA ASN A 94 -12.31 5.08 -12.46
C ASN A 94 -13.50 4.22 -12.94
N HIS A 95 -13.57 2.98 -12.45
CA HIS A 95 -14.69 2.06 -12.71
C HIS A 95 -15.85 2.20 -11.72
N ASN A 96 -15.84 3.18 -10.81
CA ASN A 96 -16.96 3.39 -9.87
C ASN A 96 -18.24 3.77 -10.64
N SER A 97 -19.35 3.10 -10.35
CA SER A 97 -20.64 3.16 -11.07
C SER A 97 -21.24 4.55 -11.23
N ASP A 98 -20.96 5.46 -10.31
CA ASP A 98 -21.47 6.84 -10.32
C ASP A 98 -20.45 7.87 -10.85
N ALA A 99 -19.25 7.41 -11.23
CA ALA A 99 -18.21 8.29 -11.76
C ALA A 99 -18.31 8.42 -13.27
N ARG A 100 -17.98 9.61 -13.78
CA ARG A 100 -17.77 9.77 -15.22
C ARG A 100 -16.56 8.93 -15.64
N ARG A 101 -16.68 8.21 -16.77
CA ARG A 101 -15.67 7.25 -17.27
C ARG A 101 -14.31 7.90 -17.58
N ASP A 102 -14.26 9.22 -17.75
CA ASP A 102 -13.05 10.02 -17.98
C ASP A 102 -12.33 10.42 -16.69
N GLN A 103 -12.92 10.15 -15.52
CA GLN A 103 -12.30 10.47 -14.25
C GLN A 103 -11.21 9.45 -13.92
N LEU A 104 -10.01 9.92 -13.63
CA LEU A 104 -8.93 9.06 -13.14
C LEU A 104 -8.96 8.98 -11.61
N VAL A 105 -8.69 7.80 -11.07
CA VAL A 105 -8.34 7.63 -9.66
C VAL A 105 -6.84 7.63 -9.49
N VAL A 106 -6.37 8.15 -8.36
CA VAL A 106 -4.96 8.22 -8.03
C VAL A 106 -4.67 7.23 -6.92
N MET A 107 -3.70 6.36 -7.16
CA MET A 107 -3.07 5.53 -6.15
C MET A 107 -1.67 6.04 -5.88
N ARG A 108 -1.27 6.04 -4.63
CA ARG A 108 0.07 6.44 -4.21
C ARG A 108 0.70 5.27 -3.49
N VAL A 109 1.97 5.04 -3.74
CA VAL A 109 2.69 3.89 -3.20
C VAL A 109 4.06 4.37 -2.74
N PHE A 110 4.38 4.10 -1.49
CA PHE A 110 5.75 3.99 -1.03
C PHE A 110 6.10 2.50 -0.98
N ILE A 111 7.25 2.15 -1.55
CA ILE A 111 7.70 0.76 -1.63
C ILE A 111 9.22 0.69 -1.43
N ASN A 112 9.65 -0.17 -0.51
CA ASN A 112 11.03 -0.64 -0.39
C ASN A 112 11.03 -2.19 -0.41
N ASP A 113 12.11 -2.82 0.04
CA ASP A 113 12.25 -4.28 0.12
C ASP A 113 11.40 -4.93 1.22
N LYS A 114 10.86 -4.15 2.17
CA LYS A 114 10.22 -4.65 3.40
C LYS A 114 8.76 -4.23 3.56
N LEU A 115 8.37 -3.09 2.99
CA LEU A 115 7.10 -2.46 3.25
C LEU A 115 6.56 -1.77 2.00
N ILE A 116 5.31 -2.08 1.71
CA ILE A 116 4.46 -1.39 0.74
C ILE A 116 3.42 -0.60 1.54
N VAL A 117 3.48 0.73 1.47
CA VAL A 117 2.39 1.59 1.95
C VAL A 117 1.70 2.19 0.75
N SER A 118 0.44 1.85 0.56
CA SER A 118 -0.36 2.39 -0.53
C SER A 118 -1.54 3.19 0.00
N THR A 119 -1.83 4.34 -0.63
CA THR A 119 -2.95 5.19 -0.23
C THR A 119 -3.86 5.51 -1.40
N ARG A 120 -5.14 5.67 -1.08
CA ARG A 120 -6.17 6.15 -2.00
C ARG A 120 -7.13 7.10 -1.29
N ARG A 121 -7.95 7.81 -2.08
CA ARG A 121 -9.18 8.47 -1.60
C ARG A 121 -10.43 7.80 -2.16
N ARG A 122 -10.35 7.40 -3.43
CA ARG A 122 -11.40 6.69 -4.16
C ARG A 122 -10.91 5.31 -4.50
N LYS A 123 -11.83 4.34 -4.59
CA LYS A 123 -11.53 2.94 -4.88
C LYS A 123 -10.77 2.78 -6.19
N VAL A 124 -9.78 1.89 -6.19
CA VAL A 124 -8.90 1.54 -7.31
C VAL A 124 -9.07 0.04 -7.51
N SER A 125 -9.66 -0.38 -8.64
CA SER A 125 -10.03 -1.78 -8.90
C SER A 125 -8.83 -2.73 -8.83
N ALA A 126 -7.68 -2.31 -9.38
CA ALA A 126 -6.43 -3.07 -9.34
C ALA A 126 -6.05 -3.55 -7.94
N VAL A 127 -6.35 -2.77 -6.89
CA VAL A 127 -6.08 -3.18 -5.50
C VAL A 127 -6.97 -4.33 -5.06
N ASP A 128 -8.24 -4.34 -5.46
CA ASP A 128 -9.17 -5.44 -5.13
C ASP A 128 -8.83 -6.71 -5.92
N GLU A 129 -8.37 -6.57 -7.16
CA GLU A 129 -7.93 -7.68 -8.00
C GLU A 129 -6.70 -8.37 -7.40
N VAL A 130 -5.65 -7.61 -7.10
CA VAL A 130 -4.45 -8.14 -6.42
C VAL A 130 -4.76 -8.72 -5.05
N LEU A 131 -5.67 -8.11 -4.28
CA LEU A 131 -6.11 -8.67 -3.00
C LEU A 131 -6.84 -10.01 -3.19
N THR A 132 -7.68 -10.12 -4.23
CA THR A 132 -8.41 -11.35 -4.55
C THR A 132 -7.43 -12.46 -4.94
N ASP A 133 -6.42 -12.15 -5.74
CA ASP A 133 -5.40 -13.13 -6.13
C ASP A 133 -4.57 -13.60 -4.93
N LEU A 134 -4.21 -12.70 -4.01
CA LEU A 134 -3.58 -13.05 -2.73
C LEU A 134 -4.47 -13.96 -1.88
N GLN A 135 -5.78 -13.67 -1.81
CA GLN A 135 -6.72 -14.53 -1.06
C GLN A 135 -6.85 -15.93 -1.67
N ASN A 136 -6.61 -16.07 -2.97
CA ASN A 136 -6.65 -17.33 -3.70
C ASN A 136 -5.30 -18.05 -3.75
N GLY A 137 -4.22 -17.47 -3.21
CA GLY A 137 -2.88 -18.06 -3.25
C GLY A 137 -2.17 -17.93 -4.61
N ASN A 138 -2.64 -17.04 -5.49
CA ASN A 138 -2.09 -16.80 -6.83
C ASN A 138 -1.56 -15.37 -7.00
N GLY A 139 -1.41 -14.62 -5.91
CA GLY A 139 -0.98 -13.23 -5.92
C GLY A 139 0.55 -13.05 -5.95
N PRO A 140 1.02 -11.81 -5.74
CA PRO A 140 2.44 -11.50 -5.72
C PRO A 140 3.17 -12.13 -4.55
N ILE A 141 4.41 -12.55 -4.81
CA ILE A 141 5.31 -13.17 -3.82
C ILE A 141 6.26 -12.17 -3.17
N ASP A 142 6.53 -11.04 -3.82
CA ASP A 142 7.42 -9.99 -3.32
C ASP A 142 6.93 -8.58 -3.74
N CYS A 143 7.68 -7.55 -3.33
CA CYS A 143 7.39 -6.15 -3.66
C CYS A 143 7.42 -5.86 -5.17
N GLY A 144 8.31 -6.51 -5.90
CA GLY A 144 8.47 -6.33 -7.34
C GLY A 144 7.27 -6.88 -8.09
N SER A 145 6.91 -8.15 -7.82
CA SER A 145 5.72 -8.77 -8.39
C SER A 145 4.46 -8.02 -7.98
N TRP A 146 4.36 -7.53 -6.74
CA TRP A 146 3.20 -6.74 -6.30
C TRP A 146 3.02 -5.49 -7.14
N LEU A 147 4.10 -4.77 -7.46
CA LEU A 147 4.00 -3.57 -8.30
C LEU A 147 3.64 -3.92 -9.75
N VAL A 148 4.17 -5.03 -10.28
CA VAL A 148 3.83 -5.53 -11.62
C VAL A 148 2.34 -5.84 -11.70
N ASP A 149 1.81 -6.62 -10.75
CA ASP A 149 0.41 -7.05 -10.75
C ASP A 149 -0.55 -5.85 -10.59
N ILE A 150 -0.19 -4.86 -9.75
CA ILE A 150 -0.94 -3.60 -9.62
C ILE A 150 -0.96 -2.79 -10.92
N CYS A 151 0.06 -2.92 -11.78
CA CYS A 151 0.12 -2.21 -13.06
C CYS A 151 -0.54 -2.98 -14.21
N ASP A 152 -0.72 -4.31 -14.08
CA ASP A 152 -1.35 -5.17 -15.08
C ASP A 152 -2.89 -5.17 -14.96
N ALA A 153 -3.41 -5.07 -13.73
CA ALA A 153 -4.83 -4.97 -13.41
C ALA A 153 -5.46 -3.61 -13.79
#